data_AF-A0A4S4CCB2-F1
#
_entry.id   AF-A0A4S4CCB2-F1
#
_cell.length_a   1.000
_cell.length_b   1.000
_cell.length_c   1.000
_cell.angle_alpha   90.00
_cell.angle_beta   90.00
_cell.angle_gamma   90.00
#
_symmetry.space_group_name_H-M   'P 1'
#
loop_
_entity.id
_entity.type
_entity.pdbx_description
1 polymer ?
#
loop_
_entity_poly.entity_id
_entity_poly.type
_entity_poly.pdbx_seq_one_letter_code
_entity_poly.pdbx_strand_id
1 'polypeptide(L)'
;MDNHFAECGDEWIERDGRAVDVMFRPAASFEDHLHYLLERFEAHQGYSTAVWHNLRTSRLLFDREGWFARLQAQALQPYPDGLAQAIIALNVPLLSGHINSRAAQVAVAVRRRDLVAVNGILTKLLASYFDVLYALNRVPHPGEKRLLTLAASLPLTPAGFVPAIEQLLTVTPGTLDDVPARASAVIDPLLDLLAVHGQRPPAWGEPV
;
A
#
# COMPACT_ATOMS: atom_id res chain seq x y z
N MET A 1 2.13 1.01 -31.11
CA MET A 1 0.77 1.58 -31.02
C MET A 1 0.91 2.81 -30.11
N ASP A 2 -0.15 3.47 -29.66
CA ASP A 2 -0.06 4.57 -28.68
C ASP A 2 -1.32 4.55 -27.81
N ASN A 3 -1.37 3.57 -26.91
CA ASN A 3 -2.48 3.39 -25.98
C ASN A 3 -2.34 4.40 -24.84
N HIS A 4 -3.45 5.05 -24.46
CA HIS A 4 -3.55 5.98 -23.33
C HIS A 4 -4.69 5.62 -22.36
N PHE A 5 -5.26 4.40 -22.43
CA PHE A 5 -6.39 4.01 -21.59
C PHE A 5 -6.08 4.00 -20.09
N ALA A 6 -4.86 3.59 -19.71
CA ALA A 6 -4.39 3.61 -18.32
C ALA A 6 -3.16 4.51 -18.17
N GLU A 7 -2.14 4.28 -19.00
CA GLU A 7 -0.95 5.11 -19.16
C GLU A 7 -0.49 5.03 -20.62
N CYS A 8 0.50 5.85 -21.02
CA CYS A 8 1.10 5.76 -22.34
C CYS A 8 1.81 4.41 -22.51
N GLY A 9 1.40 3.61 -23.48
CA GLY A 9 1.89 2.24 -23.63
C GLY A 9 1.44 1.51 -24.88
N ASP A 10 1.86 0.25 -24.99
CA ASP A 10 1.47 -0.70 -26.02
C ASP A 10 1.06 -2.03 -25.38
N GLU A 11 -0.09 -2.55 -25.77
CA GLU A 11 -0.62 -3.83 -25.27
C GLU A 11 -0.98 -4.73 -26.46
N TRP A 12 -0.58 -6.00 -26.41
CA TRP A 12 -0.97 -6.98 -27.43
C TRP A 12 -0.97 -8.42 -26.89
N ILE A 13 -1.58 -9.33 -27.65
CA ILE A 13 -1.54 -10.77 -27.41
C ILE A 13 -0.72 -11.41 -28.53
N GLU A 14 0.33 -12.12 -28.17
CA GLU A 14 1.16 -12.92 -29.08
C GLU A 14 0.36 -14.08 -29.69
N ARG A 15 0.84 -14.62 -30.81
CA ARG A 15 0.17 -15.74 -31.51
C ARG A 15 0.00 -16.99 -30.65
N ASP A 16 0.86 -17.17 -29.65
CA ASP A 16 0.80 -18.28 -28.69
C ASP A 16 -0.05 -18.00 -27.45
N GLY A 17 -0.74 -16.85 -27.42
CA GLY A 17 -1.65 -16.46 -26.34
C GLY A 17 -1.00 -15.68 -25.20
N ARG A 18 0.31 -15.41 -25.23
CA ARG A 18 0.96 -14.55 -24.21
C ARG A 18 0.52 -13.10 -24.38
N ALA A 19 0.01 -12.49 -23.32
CA ALA A 19 -0.23 -11.05 -23.26
C ALA A 19 1.06 -10.29 -22.95
N VAL A 20 1.31 -9.19 -23.67
CA VAL A 20 2.42 -8.27 -23.45
C VAL A 20 1.85 -6.88 -23.21
N ASP A 21 2.40 -6.21 -22.20
CA ASP A 21 2.07 -4.86 -21.78
C ASP A 21 3.38 -4.08 -21.63
N VAL A 22 3.51 -2.99 -22.37
CA VAL A 22 4.67 -2.09 -22.39
C VAL A 22 4.20 -0.70 -21.98
N MET A 23 4.83 -0.14 -20.96
CA MET A 23 4.54 1.22 -20.48
C MET A 23 5.70 2.15 -20.81
N PHE A 24 5.38 3.33 -21.33
CA PHE A 24 6.34 4.40 -21.57
C PHE A 24 6.19 5.48 -20.49
N ARG A 25 7.27 5.72 -19.75
CA ARG A 25 7.31 6.73 -18.69
C ARG A 25 8.57 7.57 -18.80
N PRO A 26 8.52 8.89 -18.47
CA PRO A 26 9.71 9.73 -18.44
C PRO A 26 10.72 9.23 -17.39
N ALA A 27 11.99 9.14 -17.77
CA ALA A 27 13.08 8.76 -16.87
C ALA A 27 13.12 9.60 -15.59
N ALA A 28 12.98 10.93 -15.72
CA ALA A 28 12.97 11.88 -14.62
C ALA A 28 11.92 11.56 -13.54
N SER A 29 10.77 10.98 -13.92
CA SER A 29 9.72 10.63 -12.95
C SER A 29 10.18 9.58 -11.94
N PHE A 30 11.06 8.66 -12.33
CA PHE A 30 11.61 7.65 -11.43
C PHE A 30 12.73 8.21 -10.55
N GLU A 31 13.55 9.11 -11.09
CA GLU A 31 14.60 9.82 -10.35
C GLU A 31 13.99 10.67 -9.23
N ASP A 32 13.01 11.50 -9.60
CA ASP A 32 12.26 12.34 -8.67
C ASP A 32 11.59 11.48 -7.60
N HIS A 33 10.92 10.39 -8.00
CA HIS A 33 10.25 9.51 -7.05
C HIS A 33 11.23 8.89 -6.04
N LEU A 34 12.40 8.41 -6.47
CA LEU A 34 13.41 7.89 -5.55
C LEU A 34 13.96 8.99 -4.63
N HIS A 35 14.19 10.20 -5.14
CA HIS A 35 14.67 11.32 -4.34
C HIS A 35 13.68 11.71 -3.24
N TYR A 36 12.40 11.92 -3.59
CA TYR A 36 11.36 12.25 -2.61
C TYR A 36 11.18 11.16 -1.55
N LEU A 37 11.23 9.90 -1.97
CA LEU A 37 10.97 8.78 -1.08
C LEU A 37 12.17 8.45 -0.17
N LEU A 38 13.39 8.39 -0.73
CA LEU A 38 14.56 7.85 -0.04
C LEU A 38 15.45 8.92 0.59
N GLU A 39 15.35 10.17 0.16
CA GLU A 39 16.13 11.28 0.74
C GLU A 39 15.24 12.21 1.57
N ARG A 40 14.03 12.50 1.11
CA ARG A 40 13.09 13.42 1.79
C ARG A 40 12.07 12.72 2.67
N PHE A 41 11.99 11.40 2.59
CA PHE A 41 11.06 10.56 3.34
C PHE A 41 9.58 10.94 3.14
N GLU A 42 9.23 11.37 1.92
CA GLU A 42 7.86 11.78 1.59
C GLU A 42 6.98 10.55 1.31
N ALA A 43 6.12 10.25 2.27
CA ALA A 43 5.13 9.17 2.18
C ALA A 43 3.87 9.59 1.39
N HIS A 44 3.18 8.60 0.84
CA HIS A 44 1.92 8.76 0.12
C HIS A 44 0.79 7.96 0.80
N GLN A 45 -0.46 8.22 0.40
CA GLN A 45 -1.59 7.45 0.92
C GLN A 45 -1.69 6.10 0.22
N GLY A 46 -1.11 5.07 0.84
CA GLY A 46 -1.05 3.73 0.27
C GLY A 46 0.03 3.59 -0.79
N TYR A 47 0.61 2.38 -0.89
CA TYR A 47 1.57 2.00 -1.93
C TYR A 47 2.79 2.92 -2.05
N SER A 48 3.19 3.62 -0.98
CA SER A 48 4.24 4.64 -0.99
C SER A 48 5.55 4.16 -1.63
N THR A 49 5.86 2.87 -1.47
CA THR A 49 7.12 2.26 -1.90
C THR A 49 6.99 1.36 -3.12
N ALA A 50 5.86 1.37 -3.84
CA ALA A 50 5.61 0.45 -4.95
C ALA A 50 6.51 0.67 -6.18
N VAL A 51 6.75 1.92 -6.57
CA VAL A 51 7.69 2.23 -7.65
C VAL A 51 9.11 1.84 -7.23
N TRP A 52 9.49 2.13 -6.00
CA TRP A 52 10.78 1.72 -5.46
C TRP A 52 10.95 0.20 -5.44
N HIS A 53 9.93 -0.56 -5.04
CA HIS A 53 9.93 -2.02 -5.15
C HIS A 53 10.19 -2.47 -6.59
N ASN A 54 9.46 -1.91 -7.56
CA ASN A 54 9.62 -2.26 -8.98
C ASN A 54 11.04 -1.99 -9.48
N LEU A 55 11.65 -0.85 -9.13
CA LEU A 55 13.02 -0.54 -9.51
C LEU A 55 14.01 -1.58 -8.99
N ARG A 56 13.82 -2.07 -7.76
CA ARG A 56 14.70 -3.09 -7.13
C ARG A 56 14.56 -4.47 -7.77
N THR A 57 13.36 -4.86 -8.18
CA THR A 57 13.06 -6.23 -8.65
C THR A 57 13.05 -6.37 -10.17
N SER A 58 13.04 -5.25 -10.90
CA SER A 58 13.04 -5.26 -12.37
C SER A 58 14.30 -5.88 -12.96
N ARG A 59 14.11 -6.66 -14.02
CA ARG A 59 15.21 -7.19 -14.82
C ARG A 59 15.56 -6.21 -15.94
N LEU A 60 16.81 -5.75 -15.96
CA LEU A 60 17.32 -4.93 -17.05
C LEU A 60 17.42 -5.75 -18.35
N LEU A 61 16.75 -5.28 -19.40
CA LEU A 61 16.78 -5.89 -20.73
C LEU A 61 17.67 -5.12 -21.71
N PHE A 62 17.66 -3.78 -21.63
CA PHE A 62 18.45 -2.89 -22.46
C PHE A 62 18.70 -1.56 -21.73
N ASP A 63 19.94 -1.07 -21.75
CA ASP A 63 20.32 0.22 -21.17
C ASP A 63 21.54 0.77 -21.91
N ARG A 64 21.30 1.73 -22.81
CA ARG A 64 22.36 2.28 -23.67
C ARG A 64 23.38 3.12 -22.91
N GLU A 65 22.92 3.87 -21.91
CA GLU A 65 23.71 4.89 -21.20
C GLU A 65 23.94 4.54 -19.72
N GLY A 66 23.53 3.35 -19.29
CA GLY A 66 23.65 2.89 -17.91
C GLY A 66 22.72 3.63 -16.94
N TRP A 67 21.68 4.31 -17.43
CA TRP A 67 20.78 5.12 -16.62
C TRP A 67 20.03 4.26 -15.60
N PHE A 68 19.37 3.19 -16.07
CA PHE A 68 18.58 2.33 -15.20
C PHE A 68 19.48 1.53 -14.26
N ALA A 69 20.66 1.11 -14.72
CA ALA A 69 21.64 0.43 -13.86
C ALA A 69 22.07 1.30 -12.66
N ARG A 70 22.31 2.60 -12.87
CA ARG A 70 22.62 3.55 -11.78
C ARG A 70 21.43 3.75 -10.85
N LEU A 71 20.23 3.94 -11.41
CA LEU A 71 19.01 4.12 -10.63
C LEU A 71 18.68 2.88 -9.77
N GLN A 72 18.85 1.68 -10.33
CA GLN A 72 18.67 0.42 -9.61
C GLN A 72 19.70 0.25 -8.50
N ALA A 73 20.96 0.63 -8.73
CA ALA A 73 21.99 0.61 -7.69
C ALA A 73 21.64 1.54 -6.51
N GLN A 74 21.10 2.73 -6.77
CA GLN A 74 20.57 3.63 -5.73
C GLN A 74 19.37 2.99 -5.01
N ALA A 75 18.46 2.38 -5.76
CA ALA A 75 17.28 1.73 -5.22
C ALA A 75 17.60 0.53 -4.31
N LEU A 76 18.76 -0.11 -4.43
CA LEU A 76 19.17 -1.26 -3.61
C LEU A 76 19.59 -0.91 -2.19
N GLN A 77 19.61 0.38 -1.82
CA GLN A 77 19.93 0.80 -0.46
C GLN A 77 18.97 0.21 0.60
N PRO A 78 19.38 0.14 1.88
CA PRO A 78 18.51 -0.32 2.97
C PRO A 78 17.25 0.55 3.10
N TYR A 79 16.20 -0.01 3.72
CA TYR A 79 14.97 0.73 3.98
C TYR A 79 15.19 1.79 5.06
N PRO A 80 15.07 3.10 4.73
CA PRO A 80 15.35 4.15 5.70
C PRO A 80 14.33 4.18 6.85
N ASP A 81 14.82 4.28 8.08
CA ASP A 81 14.00 4.41 9.28
C ASP A 81 13.05 5.60 9.22
N GLY A 82 13.54 6.75 8.75
CA GLY A 82 12.74 7.96 8.58
C GLY A 82 11.57 7.78 7.60
N LEU A 83 11.77 7.01 6.53
CA LEU A 83 10.69 6.68 5.59
C LEU A 83 9.62 5.79 6.24
N ALA A 84 10.03 4.77 6.99
CA ALA A 84 9.08 3.89 7.67
C ALA A 84 8.23 4.69 8.65
N GLN A 85 8.87 5.55 9.44
CA GLN A 85 8.19 6.45 10.38
C GLN A 85 7.23 7.41 9.66
N ALA A 86 7.64 8.01 8.54
CA ALA A 86 6.80 8.91 7.76
C ALA A 86 5.55 8.19 7.20
N ILE A 87 5.71 6.98 6.65
CA ILE A 87 4.58 6.18 6.13
C ILE A 87 3.61 5.82 7.25
N ILE A 88 4.12 5.37 8.39
CA ILE A 88 3.32 4.99 9.55
C ILE A 88 2.58 6.21 10.11
N ALA A 89 3.28 7.34 10.30
CA ALA A 89 2.70 8.59 10.79
C ALA A 89 1.60 9.13 9.86
N LEU A 90 1.75 8.99 8.54
CA LEU A 90 0.75 9.41 7.57
C LEU A 90 -0.48 8.48 7.56
N ASN A 91 -0.27 7.17 7.58
CA ASN A 91 -1.33 6.20 7.27
C ASN A 91 -2.06 5.67 8.51
N VAL A 92 -1.46 5.64 9.70
CA VAL A 92 -2.14 5.17 10.92
C VAL A 92 -3.35 6.04 11.30
N PRO A 93 -3.27 7.39 11.33
CA PRO A 93 -4.42 8.24 11.64
C PRO A 93 -5.57 8.11 10.62
N LEU A 94 -5.25 7.65 9.41
CA LEU A 94 -6.25 7.37 8.40
C LEU A 94 -7.04 6.09 8.74
N LEU A 95 -6.45 5.11 9.40
CA LEU A 95 -7.11 3.84 9.74
C LEU A 95 -8.16 4.02 10.85
N SER A 96 -7.78 4.62 11.98
CA SER A 96 -8.64 4.77 13.16
C SER A 96 -8.26 6.01 14.01
N GLY A 97 -9.02 6.28 15.08
CA GLY A 97 -8.69 7.31 16.07
C GLY A 97 -9.12 8.75 15.73
N HIS A 98 -9.72 8.98 14.56
CA HIS A 98 -10.22 10.29 14.13
C HIS A 98 -11.62 10.20 13.48
N ILE A 99 -12.41 11.28 13.53
CA ILE A 99 -13.77 11.31 12.95
C ILE A 99 -13.79 11.09 11.43
N ASN A 100 -12.71 11.47 10.75
CA ASN A 100 -12.53 11.24 9.32
C ASN A 100 -11.65 10.00 9.03
N SER A 101 -11.39 9.13 10.01
CA SER A 101 -10.71 7.86 9.78
C SER A 101 -11.58 6.92 8.93
N ARG A 102 -10.96 5.95 8.26
CA ARG A 102 -11.64 4.94 7.44
C ARG A 102 -12.58 4.09 8.30
N ALA A 103 -12.19 3.75 9.54
CA ALA A 103 -13.08 3.07 10.50
C ALA A 103 -14.33 3.91 10.85
N ALA A 104 -14.18 5.21 11.08
CA ALA A 104 -15.33 6.09 11.33
C ALA A 104 -16.22 6.24 10.08
N GLN A 105 -15.60 6.44 8.91
CA GLN A 105 -16.31 6.56 7.64
C GLN A 105 -17.11 5.30 7.28
N VAL A 106 -16.54 4.10 7.50
CA VAL A 106 -17.24 2.85 7.21
C VAL A 106 -18.47 2.70 8.12
N ALA A 107 -18.37 3.04 9.40
CA ALA A 107 -19.50 3.02 10.31
C ALA A 107 -20.63 3.98 9.87
N VAL A 108 -20.28 5.15 9.35
CA VAL A 108 -21.27 6.10 8.78
C VAL A 108 -21.93 5.51 7.52
N ALA A 109 -21.16 4.92 6.61
CA ALA A 109 -21.68 4.34 5.38
C ALA A 109 -22.59 3.13 5.64
N VAL A 110 -22.24 2.28 6.62
CA VAL A 110 -23.07 1.16 7.08
C VAL A 110 -24.43 1.64 7.60
N ARG A 111 -24.48 2.70 8.41
CA ARG A 111 -25.75 3.28 8.89
C ARG A 111 -26.66 3.77 7.77
N ARG A 112 -26.08 4.23 6.65
CA ARG A 112 -26.83 4.62 5.45
C ARG A 112 -27.22 3.43 4.56
N ARG A 113 -26.79 2.21 4.92
CA ARG A 113 -26.95 0.99 4.11
C ARG A 113 -26.30 1.13 2.72
N ASP A 114 -25.22 1.91 2.62
CA ASP A 114 -24.56 2.27 1.36
C ASP A 114 -23.42 1.29 1.05
N LEU A 115 -23.76 0.20 0.36
CA LEU A 115 -22.84 -0.88 0.05
C LEU A 115 -21.66 -0.43 -0.84
N VAL A 116 -21.92 0.48 -1.79
CA VAL A 116 -20.90 0.97 -2.73
C VAL A 116 -19.91 1.87 -2.00
N ALA A 117 -20.39 2.77 -1.13
CA ALA A 117 -19.50 3.57 -0.30
C ALA A 117 -18.68 2.70 0.66
N VAL A 118 -19.29 1.68 1.29
CA VAL A 118 -18.55 0.74 2.15
C VAL A 118 -17.41 0.07 1.39
N ASN A 119 -17.65 -0.48 0.20
CA ASN A 119 -16.60 -1.07 -0.62
C ASN A 119 -15.46 -0.07 -0.91
N GLY A 120 -15.79 1.13 -1.40
CA GLY A 120 -14.78 2.15 -1.70
C GLY A 120 -13.95 2.59 -0.48
N ILE A 121 -14.57 2.65 0.70
CA ILE A 121 -13.87 2.96 1.96
C ILE A 121 -12.95 1.80 2.37
N LEU A 122 -13.40 0.54 2.24
CA LEU A 122 -12.57 -0.63 2.55
C LEU A 122 -11.35 -0.73 1.63
N THR A 123 -11.46 -0.40 0.36
CA THR A 123 -10.31 -0.32 -0.56
C THR A 123 -9.27 0.69 -0.07
N LYS A 124 -9.70 1.88 0.34
CA LYS A 124 -8.80 2.90 0.91
C LYS A 124 -8.20 2.45 2.23
N LEU A 125 -8.98 1.77 3.07
CA LEU A 125 -8.52 1.19 4.33
C LEU A 125 -7.38 0.21 4.09
N LEU A 126 -7.58 -0.74 3.19
CA LEU A 126 -6.58 -1.75 2.87
C LEU A 126 -5.32 -1.13 2.25
N ALA A 127 -5.47 -0.13 1.38
CA ALA A 127 -4.32 0.59 0.82
C ALA A 127 -3.41 1.18 1.92
N SER A 128 -3.98 1.87 2.91
CA SER A 128 -3.22 2.40 4.05
C SER A 128 -2.72 1.30 5.00
N TYR A 129 -3.52 0.26 5.24
CA TYR A 129 -3.17 -0.86 6.11
C TYR A 129 -1.92 -1.58 5.61
N PHE A 130 -1.89 -1.92 4.31
CA PHE A 130 -0.75 -2.63 3.73
C PHE A 130 0.50 -1.76 3.69
N ASP A 131 0.38 -0.46 3.40
CA ASP A 131 1.54 0.44 3.42
C ASP A 131 2.19 0.52 4.81
N VAL A 132 1.37 0.58 5.86
CA VAL A 132 1.85 0.51 7.26
C VAL A 132 2.49 -0.85 7.56
N LEU A 133 1.86 -1.96 7.17
CA LEU A 133 2.38 -3.31 7.42
C LEU A 133 3.75 -3.54 6.74
N TYR A 134 3.90 -3.10 5.50
CA TYR A 134 5.16 -3.20 4.75
C TYR A 134 6.24 -2.27 5.35
N ALA A 135 5.87 -1.05 5.75
CA ALA A 135 6.78 -0.12 6.42
C ALA A 135 7.27 -0.66 7.77
N LEU A 136 6.40 -1.25 8.60
CA LEU A 136 6.77 -1.91 9.86
C LEU A 136 7.82 -3.01 9.63
N ASN A 137 7.66 -3.78 8.55
CA ASN A 137 8.58 -4.85 8.19
C ASN A 137 9.84 -4.39 7.46
N ARG A 138 9.97 -3.10 7.13
CA ARG A 138 11.08 -2.54 6.32
C ARG A 138 11.22 -3.23 4.96
N VAL A 139 10.09 -3.61 4.36
CA VAL A 139 10.02 -4.24 3.04
C VAL A 139 9.28 -3.29 2.09
N PRO A 140 9.84 -2.96 0.91
CA PRO A 140 9.12 -2.16 -0.08
C PRO A 140 7.84 -2.87 -0.55
N HIS A 141 6.73 -2.15 -0.52
CA HIS A 141 5.40 -2.61 -0.90
C HIS A 141 5.38 -3.08 -2.36
N PRO A 142 4.89 -4.29 -2.69
CA PRO A 142 4.99 -4.87 -4.04
C PRO A 142 3.91 -4.38 -5.02
N GLY A 143 3.29 -3.23 -4.78
CA GLY A 143 2.06 -2.82 -5.47
C GLY A 143 0.82 -3.67 -5.10
N GLU A 144 -0.23 -3.65 -5.92
CA GLU A 144 -1.57 -4.15 -5.57
C GLU A 144 -1.75 -5.67 -5.74
N LYS A 145 -0.93 -6.31 -6.57
CA LYS A 145 -1.18 -7.69 -7.01
C LYS A 145 -0.81 -8.68 -5.92
N ARG A 146 -1.74 -9.61 -5.62
CA ARG A 146 -1.53 -10.74 -4.69
C ARG A 146 -1.11 -10.32 -3.27
N LEU A 147 -1.54 -9.13 -2.83
CA LEU A 147 -1.11 -8.55 -1.56
C LEU A 147 -1.33 -9.46 -0.36
N LEU A 148 -2.50 -10.11 -0.27
CA LEU A 148 -2.83 -10.99 0.84
C LEU A 148 -1.82 -12.14 0.98
N THR A 149 -1.44 -12.77 -0.13
CA THR A 149 -0.46 -13.85 -0.18
C THR A 149 0.95 -13.36 0.16
N LEU A 150 1.37 -12.22 -0.41
CA LEU A 150 2.72 -11.69 -0.21
C LEU A 150 2.90 -11.19 1.24
N ALA A 151 1.92 -10.46 1.76
CA ALA A 151 1.96 -9.92 3.11
C ALA A 151 1.94 -11.01 4.19
N ALA A 152 1.25 -12.14 3.95
CA ALA A 152 1.23 -13.27 4.87
C ALA A 152 2.63 -13.91 5.10
N SER A 153 3.60 -13.63 4.23
CA SER A 153 4.98 -14.09 4.38
C SER A 153 5.89 -13.12 5.14
N LEU A 154 5.38 -11.95 5.55
CA LEU A 154 6.16 -10.95 6.28
C LEU A 154 6.43 -11.41 7.72
N PRO A 155 7.63 -11.16 8.27
CA PRO A 155 7.98 -11.57 9.64
C PRO A 155 7.05 -11.01 10.72
N LEU A 156 6.65 -9.74 10.58
CA LEU A 156 5.75 -9.05 11.50
C LEU A 156 4.38 -8.96 10.85
N THR A 157 3.58 -10.01 11.03
CA THR A 157 2.21 -10.10 10.53
C THR A 157 1.25 -10.37 11.69
N PRO A 158 0.08 -9.70 11.77
CA PRO A 158 -0.88 -10.00 12.83
C PRO A 158 -1.35 -11.46 12.85
N ALA A 159 -1.58 -12.00 14.05
CA ALA A 159 -2.18 -13.32 14.19
C ALA A 159 -3.58 -13.34 13.55
N GLY A 160 -3.88 -14.40 12.78
CA GLY A 160 -5.17 -14.52 12.09
C GLY A 160 -5.37 -13.52 10.93
N PHE A 161 -4.29 -12.88 10.44
CA PHE A 161 -4.32 -11.86 9.40
C PHE A 161 -5.16 -12.23 8.16
N VAL A 162 -4.90 -13.39 7.54
CA VAL A 162 -5.59 -13.78 6.29
C VAL A 162 -7.10 -13.94 6.51
N PRO A 163 -7.58 -14.77 7.47
CA PRO A 163 -9.00 -14.89 7.75
C PRO A 163 -9.68 -13.56 8.10
N ALA A 164 -9.00 -12.67 8.85
CA ALA A 164 -9.57 -11.38 9.22
C ALA A 164 -9.83 -10.48 8.00
N ILE A 165 -8.88 -10.42 7.05
CA ILE A 165 -9.03 -9.67 5.80
C ILE A 165 -10.14 -10.28 4.92
N GLU A 166 -10.17 -11.61 4.80
CA GLU A 166 -11.22 -12.29 4.01
C GLU A 166 -12.62 -12.05 4.59
N GLN A 167 -12.75 -12.06 5.92
CA GLN A 167 -13.99 -11.73 6.61
C GLN A 167 -14.39 -10.26 6.38
N LEU A 168 -13.43 -9.32 6.44
CA LEU A 168 -13.67 -7.91 6.16
C LEU A 168 -14.17 -7.69 4.72
N LEU A 169 -13.61 -8.42 3.75
CA LEU A 169 -13.99 -8.32 2.34
C LEU A 169 -15.31 -9.03 2.01
N THR A 170 -15.82 -9.87 2.90
CA THR A 170 -17.11 -10.55 2.74
C THR A 170 -18.25 -9.60 3.14
N VAL A 171 -18.56 -8.64 2.26
CA VAL A 171 -19.60 -7.64 2.50
C VAL A 171 -20.85 -7.94 1.68
N THR A 172 -21.97 -8.15 2.37
CA THR A 172 -23.30 -8.35 1.80
C THR A 172 -24.32 -7.50 2.54
N PRO A 173 -25.53 -7.26 1.98
CA PRO A 173 -26.59 -6.56 2.73
C PRO A 173 -26.91 -7.18 4.09
N GLY A 174 -26.73 -8.49 4.26
CA GLY A 174 -26.98 -9.22 5.51
C GLY A 174 -25.81 -9.24 6.49
N THR A 175 -24.61 -8.82 6.07
CA THR A 175 -23.39 -8.76 6.92
C THR A 175 -22.90 -7.33 7.14
N LEU A 176 -23.63 -6.34 6.62
CA LEU A 176 -23.19 -4.94 6.61
C LEU A 176 -22.96 -4.39 8.02
N ASP A 177 -23.80 -4.79 8.97
CA ASP A 177 -23.74 -4.31 10.35
C ASP A 177 -22.48 -4.83 11.08
N ASP A 178 -21.88 -5.92 10.61
CA ASP A 178 -20.65 -6.49 11.16
C ASP A 178 -19.39 -5.75 10.66
N VAL A 179 -19.47 -5.03 9.54
CA VAL A 179 -18.30 -4.46 8.85
C VAL A 179 -17.45 -3.57 9.77
N PRO A 180 -18.01 -2.68 10.61
CA PRO A 180 -17.20 -1.87 11.52
C PRO A 180 -16.40 -2.71 12.54
N ALA A 181 -17.01 -3.78 13.05
CA ALA A 181 -16.34 -4.71 13.97
C ALA A 181 -15.22 -5.49 13.24
N ARG A 182 -15.48 -5.95 12.01
CA ARG A 182 -14.47 -6.63 11.18
C ARG A 182 -13.32 -5.70 10.79
N ALA A 183 -13.60 -4.42 10.53
CA ALA A 183 -12.56 -3.43 10.25
C ALA A 183 -11.65 -3.22 11.47
N SER A 184 -12.24 -3.16 12.67
CA SER A 184 -11.48 -3.06 13.93
C SER A 184 -10.64 -4.32 14.18
N ALA A 185 -11.22 -5.50 13.93
CA ALA A 185 -10.50 -6.79 14.04
C ALA A 185 -9.30 -6.92 13.07
N VAL A 186 -9.25 -6.13 12.00
CA VAL A 186 -8.08 -6.02 11.12
C VAL A 186 -7.11 -4.94 11.60
N ILE A 187 -7.61 -3.77 11.99
CA ILE A 187 -6.80 -2.59 12.35
C ILE A 187 -6.09 -2.80 13.70
N ASP A 188 -6.82 -3.21 14.73
CA ASP A 188 -6.32 -3.20 16.11
C ASP A 188 -5.08 -4.10 16.28
N PRO A 189 -5.03 -5.34 15.73
CA PRO A 189 -3.82 -6.16 15.81
C PRO A 189 -2.59 -5.54 15.14
N LEU A 190 -2.76 -4.73 14.08
CA LEU A 190 -1.64 -3.99 13.47
C LEU A 190 -1.18 -2.85 14.39
N LEU A 191 -2.11 -2.13 15.02
CA LEU A 191 -1.77 -1.07 15.98
C LEU A 191 -1.07 -1.61 17.22
N ASP A 192 -1.44 -2.81 17.66
CA ASP A 192 -0.79 -3.51 18.77
C ASP A 192 0.64 -3.92 18.40
N LEU A 193 0.87 -4.45 17.19
CA LEU A 193 2.22 -4.71 16.69
C LEU A 193 3.07 -3.44 16.64
N LEU A 194 2.53 -2.34 16.12
CA LEU A 194 3.24 -1.05 16.11
C LEU A 194 3.61 -0.61 17.54
N ALA A 195 2.72 -0.79 18.51
CA ALA A 195 2.99 -0.43 19.90
C ALA A 195 4.11 -1.30 20.52
N VAL A 196 4.08 -2.61 20.30
CA VAL A 196 5.13 -3.55 20.77
C VAL A 196 6.49 -3.18 20.20
N HIS A 197 6.55 -2.65 18.98
CA HIS A 197 7.79 -2.22 18.33
C HIS A 197 8.12 -0.74 18.53
N GLY A 198 7.37 0.01 19.37
CA GLY A 198 7.62 1.43 19.63
C GLY A 198 7.44 2.34 18.41
N GLN A 199 6.64 1.92 17.43
CA GLN A 199 6.37 2.65 16.19
C GLN A 199 4.95 3.22 16.12
N ARG A 200 4.14 3.05 17.17
CA ARG A 200 2.78 3.60 17.18
C ARG A 200 2.86 5.13 17.30
N PRO A 201 2.30 5.89 16.35
CA PRO A 201 2.25 7.34 16.46
C PRO A 201 1.31 7.75 17.60
N PRO A 202 1.49 8.97 18.16
CA PRO A 202 0.61 9.50 19.19
C PRO A 202 -0.83 9.56 18.70
N ALA A 203 -1.78 9.54 19.63
CA ALA A 203 -3.18 9.67 19.27
C ALA A 203 -3.44 11.03 18.63
N TRP A 204 -4.43 11.11 17.74
CA TRP A 204 -4.79 12.36 17.11
C TRP A 204 -5.17 13.40 18.17
N GLY A 205 -4.48 14.55 18.18
CA GLY A 205 -4.66 15.62 19.16
C GLY A 205 -3.66 15.60 20.33
N GLU A 206 -2.79 14.61 20.43
CA GLU A 206 -1.66 14.61 21.39
C GLU A 206 -0.43 15.30 20.79
N PRO A 207 0.32 16.09 21.59
CA PRO A 207 1.57 16.70 21.12
C PRO A 207 2.64 15.63 20.84
N VAL A 208 3.44 15.87 19.79
CA VAL A 208 4.59 15.06 19.36
C VAL A 208 5.83 15.40 20.18
#